data_AF-A0A6I7QL66-F1
#
_entry.id   AF-A0A6I7QL66-F1
#
_cell.length_a   1.000
_cell.length_b   1.000
_cell.length_c   1.000
_cell.angle_alpha   90.00
_cell.angle_beta   90.00
_cell.angle_gamma   90.00
#
_symmetry.space_group_name_H-M   'P 1'
#
loop_
_entity.id
_entity.type
_entity.pdbx_description
1 polymer ?
#
loop_
_entity_poly.entity_id
_entity_poly.type
_entity_poly.pdbx_seq_one_letter_code
_entity_poly.pdbx_strand_id
1 'polypeptide(L)'
;MNNQSQEHWKWRFDMVQAMVLTLDMDRFGVKALYLIGSVKTGNPGPCSDIDLLAHCENDPGKQALLKTWFEGWGLCLTEINNKNTCFETKGSMVDLHIITDHDIKNKTSFATMLDSVSNSAKLLKKASAHE
;
A
#
# COMPACT_ATOMS: atom_id res chain seq x y z
N MET A 1 -22.75 1.61 12.49
CA MET A 1 -21.54 2.09 11.79
C MET A 1 -21.99 3.23 10.89
N ASN A 2 -21.32 4.38 10.95
CA ASN A 2 -21.76 5.58 10.22
C ASN A 2 -21.60 5.33 8.71
N ASN A 3 -22.60 5.66 7.89
CA ASN A 3 -22.62 5.32 6.46
C ASN A 3 -21.39 5.88 5.72
N GLN A 4 -20.92 7.06 6.15
CA GLN A 4 -19.73 7.73 5.60
C GLN A 4 -18.41 6.99 5.86
N SER A 5 -18.23 6.34 7.01
CA SER A 5 -16.97 5.61 7.27
C SER A 5 -16.87 4.36 6.40
N GLN A 6 -18.00 3.72 6.10
CA GLN A 6 -18.04 2.61 5.14
C GLN A 6 -17.74 3.08 3.72
N GLU A 7 -18.24 4.25 3.32
CA GLU A 7 -17.92 4.83 2.02
C GLU A 7 -16.43 5.16 1.88
N HIS A 8 -15.83 5.82 2.88
CA HIS A 8 -14.40 6.15 2.88
C HIS A 8 -13.50 4.92 2.80
N TRP A 9 -13.91 3.82 3.46
CA TRP A 9 -13.20 2.56 3.39
C TRP A 9 -13.37 1.86 2.05
N LYS A 10 -14.61 1.76 1.57
CA LYS A 10 -14.96 0.96 0.40
C LYS A 10 -14.20 1.42 -0.84
N TRP A 11 -14.21 2.72 -1.16
CA TRP A 11 -13.53 3.19 -2.38
C TRP A 11 -12.01 3.03 -2.28
N ARG A 12 -11.41 3.29 -1.10
CA ARG A 12 -9.96 3.10 -0.89
C ARG A 12 -9.58 1.64 -1.06
N PHE A 13 -10.38 0.73 -0.50
CA PHE A 13 -10.16 -0.70 -0.64
C PHE A 13 -10.33 -1.17 -2.10
N ASP A 14 -11.33 -0.66 -2.82
CA ASP A 14 -11.54 -0.95 -4.24
C ASP A 14 -10.32 -0.47 -5.07
N MET A 15 -9.74 0.70 -4.75
CA MET A 15 -8.52 1.19 -5.40
C MET A 15 -7.28 0.35 -5.04
N VAL A 16 -7.18 -0.16 -3.81
CA VAL A 16 -6.14 -1.14 -3.45
C VAL A 16 -6.25 -2.39 -4.32
N GLN A 17 -7.46 -2.91 -4.54
CA GLN A 17 -7.66 -4.06 -5.43
C GLN A 17 -7.25 -3.74 -6.88
N ALA A 18 -7.60 -2.55 -7.38
CA ALA A 18 -7.19 -2.11 -8.72
C ALA A 18 -5.67 -2.02 -8.88
N MET A 19 -4.97 -1.45 -7.89
CA MET A 19 -3.50 -1.43 -7.86
C MET A 19 -2.92 -2.85 -7.83
N VAL A 20 -3.46 -3.75 -7.01
CA VAL A 20 -2.99 -5.15 -6.90
C VAL A 20 -3.11 -5.90 -8.24
N LEU A 21 -4.24 -5.72 -8.94
CA LEU A 21 -4.51 -6.36 -10.22
C LEU A 21 -3.59 -5.86 -11.34
N THR A 22 -3.26 -4.56 -11.33
CA THR A 22 -2.45 -3.91 -12.36
C THR A 22 -0.95 -3.92 -12.07
N LEU A 23 -0.55 -4.31 -10.85
CA LEU A 23 0.86 -4.40 -10.45
C LEU A 23 1.58 -5.54 -11.18
N ASP A 24 2.57 -5.15 -11.98
CA ASP A 24 3.57 -6.02 -12.60
C ASP A 24 4.73 -6.28 -11.62
N MET A 25 4.63 -7.39 -10.89
CA MET A 25 5.56 -7.70 -9.80
C MET A 25 6.98 -7.94 -10.29
N ASP A 26 7.16 -8.58 -11.45
CA ASP A 26 8.47 -8.94 -11.98
C ASP A 26 9.22 -7.70 -12.48
N ARG A 27 8.51 -6.83 -13.21
CA ARG A 27 9.05 -5.54 -13.68
C ARG A 27 9.56 -4.68 -12.52
N PHE A 28 8.84 -4.68 -11.40
CA PHE A 28 9.17 -3.87 -10.24
C PHE A 28 9.97 -4.60 -9.15
N GLY A 29 10.30 -5.88 -9.35
CA GLY A 29 11.06 -6.67 -8.39
C GLY A 29 10.34 -6.84 -7.05
N VAL A 30 9.01 -6.90 -7.06
CA VAL A 30 8.18 -7.09 -5.87
C VAL A 30 7.98 -8.58 -5.64
N LYS A 31 8.35 -9.07 -4.46
CA LYS A 31 8.11 -10.45 -4.02
C LYS A 31 6.76 -10.60 -3.34
N ALA A 32 6.34 -9.60 -2.58
CA ALA A 32 5.03 -9.56 -1.94
C ALA A 32 4.57 -8.12 -1.68
N LEU A 33 3.26 -7.90 -1.78
CA LEU A 33 2.61 -6.64 -1.43
C LEU A 33 1.62 -6.88 -0.28
N TYR A 34 1.61 -5.96 0.69
CA TYR A 34 0.75 -6.00 1.86
C TYR A 34 0.03 -4.66 2.06
N LEU A 35 -1.17 -4.74 2.63
CA LEU A 35 -1.94 -3.60 3.13
C LEU A 35 -1.69 -3.43 4.63
N ILE A 36 -1.40 -2.20 5.05
CA ILE A 36 -1.27 -1.84 6.46
C ILE A 36 -2.20 -0.64 6.80
N GLY A 37 -2.05 -0.09 8.00
CA GLY A 37 -2.71 1.15 8.38
C GLY A 37 -4.24 1.09 8.50
N SER A 38 -4.87 2.25 8.35
CA SER A 38 -6.30 2.45 8.65
C SER A 38 -7.24 1.72 7.68
N VAL A 39 -6.84 1.60 6.40
CA VAL A 39 -7.61 0.88 5.38
C VAL A 39 -7.62 -0.62 5.67
N LYS A 40 -6.52 -1.17 6.21
CA LYS A 40 -6.46 -2.57 6.68
C LYS A 40 -7.46 -2.85 7.80
N THR A 41 -7.63 -1.91 8.74
CA THR A 41 -8.49 -2.11 9.93
C THR A 41 -9.96 -1.74 9.71
N GLY A 42 -10.31 -1.23 8.52
CA GLY A 42 -11.70 -0.88 8.20
C GLY A 42 -12.15 0.49 8.68
N ASN A 43 -11.25 1.31 9.22
CA ASN A 43 -11.60 2.59 9.86
C ASN A 43 -10.84 3.81 9.30
N PRO A 44 -10.72 4.00 7.97
CA PRO A 44 -10.16 5.23 7.42
C PRO A 44 -11.12 6.40 7.61
N GLY A 45 -10.55 7.56 7.93
CA GLY A 45 -11.23 8.85 7.91
C GLY A 45 -11.17 9.52 6.54
N PRO A 46 -11.77 10.72 6.39
CA PRO A 46 -11.80 11.44 5.12
C PRO A 46 -10.41 11.83 4.60
N CYS A 47 -9.45 12.08 5.50
CA CYS A 47 -8.06 12.43 5.17
C CYS A 47 -7.09 11.24 5.32
N SER A 48 -7.58 10.00 5.43
CA SER A 48 -6.70 8.84 5.55
C SER A 48 -6.06 8.50 4.21
N ASP A 49 -4.78 8.16 4.25
CA ASP A 49 -4.01 7.63 3.14
C ASP A 49 -4.16 6.10 3.03
N ILE A 50 -3.61 5.54 1.96
CA ILE A 50 -3.48 4.11 1.72
C ILE A 50 -2.03 3.72 1.99
N ASP A 51 -1.82 3.00 3.10
CA ASP A 51 -0.51 2.54 3.50
C ASP A 51 -0.21 1.14 2.93
N LEU A 52 0.87 1.02 2.16
CA LEU A 52 1.33 -0.21 1.55
C LEU A 52 2.73 -0.59 2.03
N LEU A 53 2.96 -1.89 2.17
CA LEU A 53 4.27 -2.46 2.43
C LEU A 53 4.62 -3.40 1.28
N ALA A 54 5.73 -3.15 0.60
CA ALA A 54 6.25 -4.00 -0.46
C ALA A 54 7.55 -4.68 0.00
N HIS A 55 7.56 -6.01 -0.07
CA HIS A 55 8.78 -6.79 0.02
C HIS A 55 9.39 -6.88 -1.38
N CYS A 56 10.56 -6.29 -1.57
CA CYS A 56 11.23 -6.18 -2.86
C CYS A 56 12.59 -6.87 -2.87
N GLU A 57 13.06 -7.15 -4.08
CA GLU A 57 14.47 -7.38 -4.38
C GLU A 57 15.31 -6.16 -3.99
N ASN A 58 16.58 -6.38 -3.68
CA ASN A 58 17.53 -5.30 -3.40
C ASN A 58 18.07 -4.70 -4.71
N ASP A 59 17.17 -4.20 -5.55
CA ASP A 59 17.46 -3.52 -6.81
C ASP A 59 16.95 -2.06 -6.73
N PRO A 60 17.84 -1.07 -6.56
CA PRO A 60 17.45 0.33 -6.43
C PRO A 60 16.70 0.88 -7.65
N GLY A 61 17.01 0.39 -8.86
CA GLY A 61 16.36 0.84 -10.10
C GLY A 61 14.90 0.39 -10.16
N LYS A 62 14.65 -0.89 -9.87
CA LYS A 62 13.28 -1.41 -9.78
C LYS A 62 12.49 -0.78 -8.64
N GLN A 63 13.12 -0.57 -7.48
CA GLN A 63 12.49 0.12 -6.34
C GLN A 63 12.12 1.56 -6.66
N ALA A 64 12.96 2.30 -7.39
CA ALA A 64 12.64 3.65 -7.83
C ALA A 64 11.43 3.66 -8.79
N LEU A 65 11.41 2.74 -9.77
CA LEU A 65 10.26 2.58 -10.68
C LEU A 65 8.96 2.27 -9.93
N LEU A 66 9.02 1.38 -8.93
CA LEU A 66 7.87 1.05 -8.09
C LEU A 66 7.35 2.26 -7.32
N LYS A 67 8.25 3.04 -6.71
CA LYS A 67 7.90 4.27 -5.98
C LYS A 67 7.21 5.26 -6.90
N THR A 68 7.77 5.52 -8.09
CA THR A 68 7.15 6.42 -9.07
C THR A 68 5.79 5.93 -9.54
N TRP A 69 5.62 4.61 -9.72
CA TRP A 69 4.32 4.04 -10.11
C TRP A 69 3.25 4.25 -9.04
N PHE A 70 3.58 4.00 -7.76
CA PHE A 70 2.65 4.23 -6.65
C PHE A 70 2.42 5.71 -6.34
N GLU A 71 3.42 6.57 -6.54
CA GLU A 71 3.25 8.03 -6.48
C GLU A 71 2.23 8.51 -7.52
N GLY A 72 2.31 8.01 -8.75
CA GLY A 72 1.34 8.30 -9.81
C GLY A 72 -0.09 7.90 -9.40
N TRP A 73 -0.27 6.70 -8.84
CA TRP A 73 -1.55 6.29 -8.26
C TRP A 73 -1.99 7.24 -7.16
N GLY A 74 -1.12 7.52 -6.19
CA GLY A 74 -1.45 8.35 -5.04
C GLY A 74 -1.86 9.76 -5.41
N LEU A 75 -1.20 10.40 -6.37
CA LEU A 75 -1.58 11.72 -6.87
C LEU A 75 -2.96 11.70 -7.54
N CYS A 76 -3.26 10.67 -8.36
CA CYS A 76 -4.59 10.52 -8.94
C CYS A 76 -5.67 10.26 -7.87
N LEU A 77 -5.37 9.48 -6.84
CA LEU A 77 -6.31 9.21 -5.75
C LEU A 77 -6.56 10.45 -4.88
N THR A 78 -5.56 11.32 -4.70
CA THR A 78 -5.74 12.63 -4.07
C THR A 78 -6.79 13.47 -4.79
N GLU A 79 -6.73 13.54 -6.12
CA GLU A 79 -7.74 14.25 -6.91
C GLU A 79 -9.14 13.64 -6.77
N ILE A 80 -9.24 12.32 -6.68
CA ILE A 80 -10.52 11.62 -6.45
C ILE A 80 -11.05 11.93 -5.05
N ASN A 81 -10.21 11.89 -4.02
CA ASN A 81 -10.61 12.18 -2.64
C ASN A 81 -11.05 13.64 -2.47
N ASN A 82 -10.34 14.59 -3.08
CA ASN A 82 -10.70 16.01 -3.06
C ASN A 82 -12.03 16.29 -3.78
N LYS A 83 -12.41 15.47 -4.76
CA LYS A 83 -13.73 15.55 -5.42
C LYS A 83 -14.84 14.88 -4.62
N ASN A 84 -14.53 13.79 -3.92
CA ASN A 84 -15.49 13.01 -3.15
C ASN A 84 -15.71 13.55 -1.72
N THR A 85 -14.80 14.40 -1.24
CA THR A 85 -14.84 14.97 0.11
C THR A 85 -14.70 16.48 0.06
N CYS A 86 -15.11 17.17 1.13
CA CYS A 86 -14.85 18.60 1.29
C CYS A 86 -13.48 18.91 1.92
N PHE A 87 -12.60 17.90 2.06
CA PHE A 87 -11.30 18.05 2.70
C PHE A 87 -10.20 18.12 1.65
N GLU A 88 -9.41 19.19 1.70
CA GLU A 88 -8.24 19.34 0.83
C GLU A 88 -7.12 18.42 1.33
N THR A 89 -6.76 17.44 0.53
CA THR A 89 -5.58 16.58 0.70
C THR A 89 -4.52 17.00 -0.32
N LYS A 90 -3.25 17.08 0.12
CA LYS A 90 -2.11 17.45 -0.73
C LYS A 90 -1.08 16.33 -0.75
N GLY A 91 -0.40 16.18 -1.88
CA GLY A 91 0.60 15.12 -2.07
C GLY A 91 -0.04 13.78 -2.45
N SER A 92 0.73 12.71 -2.28
CA SER A 92 0.30 11.35 -2.61
C SER A 92 -0.57 10.79 -1.48
N MET A 93 -1.76 10.27 -1.83
CA MET A 93 -2.58 9.47 -0.90
C MET A 93 -2.13 8.02 -0.74
N VAL A 94 -1.07 7.62 -1.44
CA VAL A 94 -0.46 6.29 -1.27
C VAL A 94 0.89 6.49 -0.61
N ASP A 95 1.06 5.89 0.57
CA ASP A 95 2.35 5.78 1.24
C ASP A 95 2.89 4.37 1.05
N LEU A 96 4.08 4.26 0.46
CA LEU A 96 4.72 2.99 0.14
C LEU A 96 5.98 2.82 0.98
N HIS A 97 5.97 1.82 1.85
CA HIS A 97 7.16 1.33 2.53
C HIS A 97 7.75 0.15 1.77
N ILE A 98 9.06 0.19 1.54
CA ILE A 98 9.80 -0.91 0.91
C ILE A 98 10.67 -1.58 1.97
N ILE A 99 10.63 -2.91 1.99
CA ILE A 99 11.52 -3.77 2.77
C ILE A 99 12.19 -4.80 1.87
N THR A 100 13.38 -5.22 2.23
CA THR A 100 14.16 -6.25 1.53
C THR A 100 14.32 -7.51 2.40
N ASP A 101 14.91 -8.57 1.85
CA ASP A 101 15.27 -9.75 2.63
C ASP A 101 16.19 -9.41 3.82
N HIS A 102 17.05 -8.39 3.66
CA HIS A 102 17.93 -7.90 4.72
C HIS A 102 17.13 -7.25 5.86
N ASP A 103 16.10 -6.47 5.52
CA ASP A 103 15.21 -5.84 6.51
C ASP A 103 14.42 -6.87 7.30
N ILE A 104 13.91 -7.90 6.62
CA ILE A 104 13.20 -9.03 7.24
C ILE A 104 14.12 -9.79 8.19
N LYS A 105 15.33 -10.13 7.73
CA LYS A 105 16.32 -10.85 8.55
C LYS A 105 16.68 -10.07 9.82
N ASN A 106 16.82 -8.75 9.71
CA ASN A 106 17.23 -7.90 10.82
C ASN A 106 16.05 -7.30 11.61
N LYS A 107 14.80 -7.64 11.24
CA LYS A 107 13.57 -7.14 11.86
C LYS A 107 13.55 -5.60 11.98
N THR A 108 13.90 -4.91 10.90
CA THR A 108 13.83 -3.44 10.85
C THR A 108 12.36 -2.98 10.86
N SER A 109 12.11 -1.72 11.25
CA SER A 109 10.80 -1.15 11.61
C SER A 109 9.58 -1.82 10.95
N PHE A 110 9.41 -1.66 9.64
CA PHE A 110 8.25 -2.17 8.90
C PHE A 110 8.27 -3.69 8.69
N ALA A 111 9.46 -4.30 8.66
CA ALA A 111 9.58 -5.74 8.54
C ALA A 111 9.02 -6.47 9.77
N THR A 112 9.03 -5.84 10.96
CA THR A 112 8.39 -6.40 12.16
C THR A 112 6.88 -6.60 12.00
N MET A 113 6.22 -5.88 11.07
CA MET A 113 4.79 -6.02 10.80
C MET A 113 4.43 -7.33 10.09
N LEU A 114 5.41 -8.03 9.50
CA LEU A 114 5.15 -9.34 8.87
C LEU A 114 4.88 -10.44 9.91
N ASP A 115 5.53 -10.37 11.07
CA ASP A 115 5.44 -11.37 12.14
C ASP A 115 4.59 -10.91 13.34
N SER A 116 3.99 -9.71 13.27
CA SER A 116 3.27 -9.12 14.39
C SER A 116 1.90 -9.78 14.60
N VAL A 117 1.64 -10.27 15.82
CA VAL A 117 0.33 -10.84 16.20
C VAL A 117 -0.75 -9.75 16.30
N SER A 118 -0.40 -8.54 16.73
CA SER A 118 -1.35 -7.45 17.01
C SER A 118 -1.52 -6.45 15.86
N ASN A 119 -0.50 -6.28 15.02
CA ASN A 119 -0.55 -5.36 13.88
C ASN A 119 0.08 -5.98 12.63
N SER A 120 -0.36 -7.20 12.29
CA SER A 120 0.08 -7.88 11.08
C SER A 120 -0.30 -7.10 9.82
N ALA A 121 0.63 -7.09 8.89
CA ALA A 121 0.38 -6.66 7.51
C ALA A 121 -0.51 -7.68 6.80
N LYS A 122 -1.53 -7.21 6.08
CA LYS A 122 -2.44 -8.10 5.34
C LYS A 122 -1.86 -8.37 3.96
N LEU A 123 -1.50 -9.62 3.67
CA LEU A 123 -1.03 -10.01 2.34
C LEU A 123 -2.09 -9.73 1.27
N LEU A 124 -1.71 -9.01 0.23
CA LEU A 124 -2.55 -8.69 -0.93
C LEU A 124 -2.18 -9.56 -2.14
N LYS A 125 -0.88 -9.68 -2.43
CA LYS A 125 -0.36 -10.43 -3.58
C LYS A 125 1.05 -10.91 -3.26
N LYS A 126 1.38 -12.12 -3.71
CA LYS A 126 2.72 -12.71 -3.61
C LYS A 126 3.13 -13.20 -5.00
N ALA A 127 4.37 -12.94 -5.38
CA ALA A 127 4.94 -13.52 -6.58
C ALA A 127 4.98 -15.05 -6.41
N SER A 128 4.63 -15.78 -7.46
CA SER A 128 4.80 -17.22 -7.48
C SER A 128 6.28 -17.53 -7.29
N ALA A 129 6.62 -18.54 -6.49
CA ALA A 129 7.99 -19.02 -6.47
C ALA A 129 8.33 -19.49 -7.90
N HIS A 130 9.32 -18.87 -8.53
CA HIS A 130 9.95 -19.50 -9.69
C HIS A 130 10.70 -20.71 -9.15
N GLU A 131 10.18 -21.90 -9.45
CA GLU A 131 10.90 -23.18 -9.29
C GLU A 131 12.15 -23.22 -10.18
#